data_AF-A0AAU3RN19-F1
#
_entry.id   AF-A0AAU3RN19-F1
#
_cell.length_a   1.000
_cell.length_b   1.000
_cell.length_c   1.000
_cell.angle_alpha   90.00
_cell.angle_beta   90.00
_cell.angle_gamma   90.00
#
_symmetry.space_group_name_H-M   'P 1'
#
loop_
_entity.id
_entity.type
_entity.pdbx_description
1 polymer ?
#
loop_
_entity_poly.entity_id
_entity_poly.type
_entity_poly.pdbx_seq_one_letter_code
_entity_poly.pdbx_strand_id
1 'polypeptide(L)'
;MPAAFIPARRTARRHDPGPPPAAVRAAFALWVTAVAAGAFETALMVGRAPADGLGAGLAVRLAVFTAAVLVALRMRRGAGWARITLAIGLGVLGTASLVVEPLGYLVDGGSLADALARADALEWVFGVSRTIHLAAVLTAVVLMFRPAANRYFRPSA
;
A
#
# COMPACT_ATOMS: atom_id res chain seq x y z
N MET A 1 54.31 24.22 31.94
CA MET A 1 53.00 23.57 32.12
C MET A 1 52.31 23.48 30.76
N PRO A 2 52.12 22.29 30.16
CA PRO A 2 51.36 22.19 28.92
C PRO A 2 49.86 22.15 29.24
N ALA A 3 49.09 23.03 28.59
CA ALA A 3 47.64 23.08 28.71
C ALA A 3 47.02 21.86 28.01
N ALA A 4 46.32 21.03 28.78
CA ALA A 4 45.55 19.92 28.25
C ALA A 4 44.35 20.46 27.46
N PHE A 5 44.38 20.28 26.14
CA PHE A 5 43.23 20.49 25.28
C PHE A 5 42.20 19.39 25.57
N ILE A 6 41.14 19.71 26.31
CA ILE A 6 40.00 18.82 26.51
C ILE A 6 39.10 18.97 25.27
N PRO A 7 39.02 17.98 24.36
CA PRO A 7 38.04 18.05 23.29
C PRO A 7 36.65 17.99 23.92
N ALA A 8 35.86 19.05 23.72
CA ALA A 8 34.47 19.07 24.09
C ALA A 8 33.80 17.83 23.50
N ARG A 9 33.33 16.92 24.36
CA ARG A 9 32.49 15.80 23.94
C ARG A 9 31.31 16.40 23.20
N ARG A 10 31.29 16.27 21.88
CA ARG A 10 30.13 16.59 21.06
C ARG A 10 29.05 15.62 21.53
N THR A 11 28.24 16.06 22.49
CA THR A 11 27.05 15.35 22.93
C THR A 11 26.23 15.15 21.68
N ALA A 12 26.24 13.93 21.14
CA ALA A 12 25.37 13.53 20.06
C ALA A 12 23.96 13.81 20.56
N ARG A 13 23.39 14.95 20.16
CA ARG A 13 21.97 15.21 20.36
C ARG A 13 21.30 14.00 19.69
N ARG A 14 20.68 13.14 20.49
CA ARG A 14 19.74 12.16 19.96
C ARG A 14 18.78 12.99 19.14
N HIS A 15 18.88 12.87 17.82
CA HIS A 15 17.95 13.51 16.93
C HIS A 15 16.68 12.71 17.14
N ASP A 16 15.80 13.19 18.02
CA ASP A 16 14.45 12.64 18.08
C ASP A 16 13.94 12.70 16.64
N PRO A 17 13.66 11.56 16.01
CA PRO A 17 13.24 11.57 14.62
C PRO A 17 11.97 12.40 14.59
N GLY A 18 12.08 13.59 13.99
CA GLY A 18 10.94 14.48 13.83
C GLY A 18 9.77 13.76 13.17
N PRO A 19 8.58 14.36 13.17
CA PRO A 19 7.39 13.72 12.61
C PRO A 19 7.68 13.16 11.20
N PRO A 20 7.16 11.96 10.85
CA PRO A 20 7.47 11.33 9.58
C PRO A 20 7.26 12.31 8.42
N PRO A 21 8.13 12.34 7.39
CA PRO A 21 7.99 13.27 6.27
C PRO A 21 6.61 13.22 5.64
N ALA A 22 6.14 14.33 5.06
CA ALA A 22 4.82 14.40 4.44
C ALA A 22 4.59 13.29 3.40
N ALA A 23 5.61 12.96 2.61
CA ALA A 23 5.56 11.85 1.65
C ALA A 23 5.29 10.49 2.31
N VAL A 24 5.88 10.21 3.48
CA VAL A 24 5.66 8.96 4.23
C VAL A 24 4.26 8.91 4.82
N ARG A 25 3.75 10.04 5.32
CA ARG A 25 2.37 10.13 5.83
C ARG A 25 1.33 9.96 4.72
N ALA A 26 1.56 10.59 3.56
CA ALA A 26 0.71 10.44 2.39
C ALA A 26 0.75 9.00 1.84
N ALA A 27 1.94 8.40 1.74
CA ALA A 27 2.06 6.98 1.35
C ALA A 27 1.31 6.06 2.32
N PHE A 28 1.40 6.31 3.63
CA PHE A 28 0.63 5.57 4.63
C PHE A 28 -0.88 5.71 4.41
N ALA A 29 -1.37 6.94 4.21
CA ALA A 29 -2.79 7.17 3.95
C ALA A 29 -3.26 6.42 2.69
N LEU A 30 -2.47 6.47 1.61
CA LEU A 30 -2.80 5.78 0.36
C LEU A 30 -2.79 4.24 0.51
N TRP A 31 -1.87 3.67 1.30
CA TRP A 31 -1.92 2.24 1.62
C TRP A 31 -3.19 1.87 2.40
N VAL A 32 -3.63 2.72 3.34
CA VAL A 32 -4.89 2.51 4.06
C VAL A 32 -6.09 2.64 3.11
N THR A 33 -6.07 3.61 2.19
CA THR A 33 -7.11 3.76 1.16
C THR A 33 -7.19 2.53 0.26
N ALA A 34 -6.05 1.99 -0.18
CA ALA A 34 -6.01 0.77 -0.99
C ALA A 34 -6.61 -0.44 -0.24
N VAL A 35 -6.26 -0.61 1.04
CA VAL A 35 -6.85 -1.66 1.88
C VAL A 35 -8.35 -1.46 2.05
N ALA A 36 -8.82 -0.22 2.27
CA ALA A 36 -10.24 0.08 2.41
C ALA A 36 -11.02 -0.21 1.12
N ALA A 37 -10.46 0.11 -0.05
CA ALA A 37 -11.05 -0.24 -1.35
C ALA A 37 -11.15 -1.76 -1.54
N GLY A 38 -10.07 -2.50 -1.23
CA GLY A 38 -10.09 -3.96 -1.28
C GLY A 38 -11.09 -4.59 -0.31
N ALA A 39 -11.22 -4.05 0.90
CA ALA A 39 -12.20 -4.51 1.88
C ALA A 39 -13.63 -4.22 1.44
N PHE A 40 -13.88 -3.05 0.84
CA PHE A 40 -15.16 -2.69 0.25
C PHE A 40 -15.56 -3.67 -0.87
N GLU A 41 -14.65 -3.98 -1.80
CA GLU A 41 -14.88 -4.98 -2.85
C GLU A 41 -15.18 -6.37 -2.28
N THR A 42 -14.45 -6.79 -1.23
CA THR A 42 -14.73 -8.04 -0.54
C THR A 42 -16.12 -8.05 0.08
N ALA A 43 -16.57 -6.96 0.70
CA ALA A 43 -17.91 -6.87 1.25
C ALA A 43 -18.99 -7.00 0.16
N LEU A 44 -18.78 -6.37 -0.99
CA LEU A 44 -19.69 -6.49 -2.14
C LEU A 44 -19.74 -7.92 -2.72
N MET A 45 -18.61 -8.63 -2.76
CA MET A 45 -18.59 -10.04 -3.16
C MET A 45 -19.31 -10.93 -2.15
N VAL A 46 -19.03 -10.76 -0.87
CA VAL A 46 -19.66 -11.53 0.21
C VAL A 46 -21.18 -11.33 0.22
N GLY A 47 -21.65 -10.10 0.00
CA GLY A 47 -23.08 -9.80 -0.08
C GLY A 47 -23.83 -10.48 -1.24
N ARG A 48 -23.12 -11.06 -2.22
CA ARG A 48 -23.72 -11.78 -3.36
C ARG A 48 -23.49 -13.29 -3.34
N ALA A 49 -22.57 -13.79 -2.52
CA ALA A 49 -22.20 -15.19 -2.52
C ALA A 49 -23.09 -16.03 -1.59
N PRO A 50 -23.43 -17.29 -1.96
CA PRO A 50 -23.99 -18.26 -1.02
C PRO A 50 -23.04 -18.46 0.18
N ALA A 51 -23.60 -18.60 1.39
CA ALA A 51 -22.82 -18.66 2.64
C ALA A 51 -21.80 -19.81 2.69
N ASP A 52 -22.05 -20.86 1.93
CA ASP A 52 -21.44 -22.18 2.01
C ASP A 52 -20.00 -22.22 1.43
N GLY A 53 -19.54 -21.14 0.78
CA GLY A 53 -18.27 -21.09 0.04
C GLY A 53 -17.28 -19.99 0.47
N LEU A 54 -17.57 -19.22 1.51
CA LEU A 54 -16.84 -17.98 1.82
C LEU A 54 -15.56 -18.17 2.65
N GLY A 55 -15.42 -19.30 3.36
CA GLY A 55 -14.50 -19.43 4.49
C GLY A 55 -13.03 -19.11 4.20
N ALA A 56 -12.36 -19.92 3.38
CA ALA A 56 -10.91 -19.82 3.21
C ALA A 56 -10.48 -18.55 2.44
N GLY A 57 -11.18 -18.20 1.36
CA GLY A 57 -10.84 -17.03 0.55
C GLY A 57 -11.02 -15.72 1.31
N LEU A 58 -12.11 -15.59 2.07
CA LEU A 58 -12.35 -14.42 2.91
C LEU A 58 -11.31 -14.31 4.03
N ALA A 59 -11.01 -15.42 4.70
CA ALA A 59 -9.99 -15.46 5.76
C ALA A 59 -8.62 -14.99 5.26
N VAL A 60 -8.18 -15.48 4.10
CA VAL A 60 -6.92 -15.06 3.46
C VAL A 60 -6.93 -13.56 3.18
N ARG A 61 -8.02 -13.02 2.60
CA ARG A 61 -8.10 -11.58 2.32
C ARG A 61 -8.03 -10.74 3.60
N LEU A 62 -8.77 -11.11 4.64
CA LEU A 62 -8.73 -10.41 5.93
C LEU A 62 -7.33 -10.47 6.56
N ALA A 63 -6.64 -11.60 6.45
CA ALA A 63 -5.26 -11.74 6.91
C ALA A 63 -4.32 -10.80 6.13
N VAL A 64 -4.44 -10.75 4.80
CA VAL A 64 -3.64 -9.87 3.92
C VAL A 64 -3.90 -8.39 4.24
N PHE A 65 -5.17 -7.97 4.39
CA PHE A 65 -5.52 -6.60 4.76
C PHE A 65 -4.96 -6.20 6.12
N THR A 66 -5.05 -7.10 7.10
CA THR A 66 -4.48 -6.88 8.44
C THR A 66 -2.97 -6.73 8.38
N ALA A 67 -2.29 -7.66 7.68
CA ALA A 67 -0.85 -7.60 7.48
C ALA A 67 -0.42 -6.31 6.77
N ALA A 68 -1.14 -5.91 5.72
CA ALA A 68 -0.91 -4.67 4.98
C ALA A 68 -0.92 -3.45 5.90
N VAL A 69 -1.95 -3.30 6.73
CA VAL A 69 -2.07 -2.18 7.68
C VAL A 69 -0.96 -2.22 8.73
N LEU A 70 -0.66 -3.39 9.28
CA LEU A 70 0.42 -3.54 10.27
C LEU A 70 1.79 -3.18 9.68
N VAL A 71 2.09 -3.61 8.46
CA VAL A 71 3.33 -3.26 7.75
C VAL A 71 3.35 -1.77 7.40
N ALA A 72 2.23 -1.18 6.96
CA ALA A 72 2.11 0.26 6.73
C ALA A 72 2.35 1.08 8.01
N LEU A 73 1.89 0.60 9.16
CA LEU A 73 2.19 1.21 10.47
C LEU A 73 3.68 1.11 10.81
N ARG A 74 4.35 -0.03 10.53
CA ARG A 74 5.80 -0.16 10.71
C ARG A 74 6.58 0.77 9.78
N MET A 75 6.15 0.89 8.53
CA MET A 75 6.70 1.85 7.57
C MET A 75 6.56 3.28 8.07
N ARG A 76 5.37 3.68 8.56
CA ARG A 76 5.16 5.02 9.11
C ARG A 76 6.07 5.34 10.30
N ARG A 77 6.53 4.32 11.03
CA ARG A 77 7.48 4.43 12.15
C ARG A 77 8.96 4.41 11.73
N GLY A 78 9.27 4.38 10.43
CA GLY A 78 10.64 4.43 9.92
C GLY A 78 11.27 3.06 9.64
N ALA A 79 10.52 1.95 9.70
CA ALA A 79 11.05 0.64 9.37
C ALA A 79 11.31 0.52 7.85
N GLY A 80 12.57 0.65 7.44
CA GLY A 80 12.97 0.62 6.03
C GLY A 80 12.69 -0.70 5.29
N TRP A 81 12.54 -1.83 5.99
CA TRP A 81 12.12 -3.10 5.38
C TRP A 81 10.64 -3.09 4.99
N ALA A 82 9.79 -2.38 5.75
CA ALA A 82 8.35 -2.39 5.58
C ALA A 82 7.92 -1.79 4.23
N ARG A 83 8.62 -0.76 3.74
CA ARG A 83 8.35 -0.21 2.39
C ARG A 83 8.66 -1.20 1.26
N ILE A 84 9.68 -2.06 1.45
CA ILE A 84 10.05 -3.08 0.45
C ILE A 84 9.01 -4.18 0.46
N THR A 85 8.60 -4.63 1.65
CA THR A 85 7.50 -5.60 1.80
C THR A 85 6.20 -5.09 1.17
N LEU A 86 5.84 -3.82 1.37
CA LEU A 86 4.65 -3.24 0.74
C LEU A 86 4.81 -3.13 -0.78
N ALA A 87 5.95 -2.67 -1.27
CA ALA A 87 6.20 -2.52 -2.70
C ALA A 87 6.17 -3.86 -3.44
N ILE A 88 6.80 -4.91 -2.90
CA ILE A 88 6.82 -6.24 -3.52
C ILE A 88 5.47 -6.94 -3.29
N GLY A 89 5.04 -7.06 -2.03
CA GLY A 89 3.86 -7.84 -1.66
C GLY A 89 2.57 -7.27 -2.22
N LEU A 90 2.33 -5.97 -2.05
CA LEU A 90 1.07 -5.36 -2.49
C LEU A 90 1.24 -4.55 -3.77
N GLY A 91 2.38 -3.89 -3.94
CA GLY A 91 2.67 -3.11 -5.14
C GLY A 91 2.80 -3.98 -6.40
N VAL A 92 3.45 -5.14 -6.30
CA VAL A 92 3.59 -6.07 -7.45
C VAL A 92 2.51 -7.15 -7.42
N LEU A 93 2.48 -8.01 -6.38
CA LEU A 93 1.56 -9.15 -6.38
C LEU A 93 0.09 -8.71 -6.24
N GLY A 94 -0.18 -7.74 -5.36
CA GLY A 94 -1.51 -7.15 -5.22
C GLY A 94 -2.01 -6.52 -6.52
N THR A 95 -1.19 -5.69 -7.18
CA THR A 95 -1.53 -5.09 -8.48
C THR A 95 -1.74 -6.15 -9.57
N ALA A 96 -0.89 -7.19 -9.63
CA ALA A 96 -1.05 -8.28 -10.58
C ALA A 96 -2.43 -8.94 -10.43
N SER A 97 -2.88 -9.20 -9.21
CA SER A 97 -4.21 -9.76 -8.96
C SER A 97 -5.37 -8.87 -9.46
N LEU A 98 -5.15 -7.55 -9.57
CA LEU A 98 -6.16 -6.61 -10.09
C LEU A 98 -6.17 -6.56 -11.61
N VAL A 99 -5.04 -6.78 -12.28
CA VAL A 99 -4.93 -6.58 -13.74
C VAL A 99 -4.99 -7.87 -14.54
N VAL A 100 -4.66 -9.02 -13.95
CA VAL A 100 -4.63 -10.31 -14.67
C VAL A 100 -5.97 -10.64 -15.31
N GLU A 101 -7.06 -10.52 -14.56
CA GLU A 101 -8.41 -10.83 -15.07
C GLU A 101 -8.88 -9.83 -16.15
N PRO A 102 -8.80 -8.49 -15.95
CA PRO A 102 -9.13 -7.54 -17.02
C PRO A 102 -8.28 -7.71 -18.28
N LEU A 103 -6.99 -8.00 -18.14
CA LEU A 103 -6.11 -8.21 -19.29
C LEU A 103 -6.44 -9.53 -20.00
N GLY A 104 -6.75 -10.60 -19.25
CA GLY A 104 -7.22 -11.86 -19.81
C GLY A 104 -8.46 -11.66 -20.69
N TYR A 105 -9.47 -10.94 -20.20
CA TYR A 105 -10.67 -10.60 -20.97
C TYR A 105 -10.35 -9.93 -22.31
N LEU A 106 -9.42 -8.97 -22.33
CA LEU A 106 -9.01 -8.28 -23.56
C LEU A 106 -8.23 -9.20 -24.51
N VAL A 107 -7.36 -10.07 -23.97
CA VAL A 107 -6.59 -11.05 -24.74
C VAL A 107 -7.51 -12.10 -25.38
N ASP A 108 -8.59 -12.47 -24.69
CA ASP A 108 -9.60 -13.42 -25.16
C ASP A 108 -10.55 -12.79 -26.21
N GLY A 109 -10.29 -11.54 -26.64
CA GLY A 109 -11.06 -10.84 -27.69
C GLY A 109 -12.17 -9.94 -27.14
N GLY A 110 -12.23 -9.71 -25.83
CA GLY A 110 -13.16 -8.78 -25.21
C GLY A 110 -12.91 -7.33 -25.63
N SER A 111 -13.98 -6.52 -25.65
CA SER A 111 -13.91 -5.08 -25.97
C SER A 111 -14.20 -4.27 -24.71
N LEU A 112 -13.31 -3.32 -24.39
CA LEU A 112 -13.52 -2.42 -23.25
C LEU A 112 -14.75 -1.52 -23.47
N ALA A 113 -14.95 -1.03 -24.69
CA ALA A 113 -16.11 -0.19 -25.02
C ALA A 113 -17.43 -0.96 -24.80
N ASP A 114 -17.44 -2.22 -25.20
CA ASP A 114 -18.57 -3.13 -25.04
C ASP A 114 -18.85 -3.47 -23.58
N ALA A 115 -17.81 -3.72 -22.79
CA ALA A 115 -17.92 -3.94 -21.35
C ALA A 115 -18.50 -2.71 -20.64
N LEU A 116 -18.01 -1.51 -20.97
CA LEU A 116 -18.50 -0.26 -20.40
C LEU A 116 -19.94 0.07 -20.82
N ALA A 117 -20.31 -0.25 -22.07
CA ALA A 117 -21.66 0.00 -22.57
C ALA A 117 -22.72 -0.90 -21.92
N ARG A 118 -22.33 -2.10 -21.46
CA ARG A 118 -23.23 -3.04 -20.78
C ARG A 118 -23.12 -2.99 -19.26
N ALA A 119 -22.20 -2.18 -18.73
CA ALA A 119 -21.91 -2.14 -17.31
C ALA A 119 -23.10 -1.63 -16.49
N ASP A 120 -23.54 -2.43 -15.53
CA ASP A 120 -24.55 -2.00 -14.56
C ASP A 120 -23.94 -1.07 -13.48
N ALA A 121 -24.79 -0.47 -12.64
CA ALA A 121 -24.34 0.47 -11.61
C ALA A 121 -23.33 -0.15 -10.63
N LEU A 122 -23.43 -1.46 -10.36
CA LEU A 122 -22.54 -2.15 -9.43
C LEU A 122 -21.20 -2.48 -10.08
N GLU A 123 -21.19 -2.86 -11.35
CA GLU A 123 -19.99 -3.04 -12.16
C GLU A 123 -19.21 -1.72 -12.28
N TRP A 124 -19.92 -0.59 -12.43
CA TRP A 124 -19.29 0.74 -12.35
C TRP A 124 -18.65 1.01 -11.00
N VAL A 125 -19.34 0.71 -9.89
CA VAL A 125 -18.80 0.87 -8.53
C VAL A 125 -17.56 -0.01 -8.33
N PHE A 126 -17.57 -1.26 -8.80
CA PHE A 126 -16.40 -2.14 -8.78
C PHE A 126 -15.25 -1.57 -9.60
N GLY A 127 -15.52 -1.13 -10.83
CA GLY A 127 -14.51 -0.54 -11.72
C GLY A 127 -13.84 0.68 -11.09
N VAL A 128 -14.63 1.62 -10.57
CA VAL A 128 -14.12 2.82 -9.90
C VAL A 128 -13.32 2.45 -8.63
N SER A 129 -13.80 1.53 -7.81
CA SER A 129 -13.06 1.04 -6.63
C SER A 129 -11.70 0.49 -7.03
N ARG A 130 -11.64 -0.35 -8.06
CA ARG A 130 -10.41 -0.97 -8.57
C ARG A 130 -9.44 0.09 -9.09
N THR A 131 -9.94 1.11 -9.79
CA THR A 131 -9.13 2.25 -10.26
C THR A 131 -8.56 3.05 -9.10
N ILE A 132 -9.37 3.38 -8.09
CA ILE A 132 -8.92 4.10 -6.88
C ILE A 132 -7.87 3.28 -6.14
N HIS A 133 -8.12 1.98 -5.96
CA HIS A 133 -7.19 1.05 -5.33
C HIS A 133 -5.84 1.07 -6.05
N LEU A 134 -5.83 0.85 -7.37
CA LEU A 134 -4.61 0.81 -8.17
C LEU A 134 -3.86 2.15 -8.12
N ALA A 135 -4.55 3.26 -8.30
CA ALA A 135 -3.96 4.59 -8.22
C ALA A 135 -3.33 4.86 -6.85
N ALA A 136 -3.99 4.43 -5.77
CA ALA A 136 -3.49 4.57 -4.42
C ALA A 136 -2.21 3.75 -4.20
N VAL A 137 -2.17 2.50 -4.64
CA VAL A 137 -0.99 1.62 -4.54
C VAL A 137 0.19 2.21 -5.31
N LEU A 138 0.01 2.57 -6.58
CA LEU A 138 1.08 3.10 -7.41
C LEU A 138 1.63 4.42 -6.85
N THR A 139 0.74 5.32 -6.43
CA THR A 139 1.13 6.60 -5.83
C THR A 139 1.86 6.38 -4.51
N ALA A 140 1.39 5.46 -3.66
CA ALA A 140 2.06 5.13 -2.41
C ALA A 140 3.48 4.62 -2.65
N VAL A 141 3.65 3.70 -3.62
CA VAL A 141 4.95 3.17 -4.04
C VAL A 141 5.89 4.31 -4.44
N VAL A 142 5.48 5.19 -5.35
CA VAL A 142 6.30 6.34 -5.76
C VAL A 142 6.70 7.21 -4.57
N LEU A 143 5.77 7.53 -3.67
CA LEU A 143 6.03 8.38 -2.51
C LEU A 143 7.01 7.77 -1.51
N MET A 144 6.98 6.45 -1.30
CA MET A 144 7.89 5.73 -0.39
C MET A 144 9.37 5.81 -0.80
N PHE A 145 9.65 6.07 -2.07
CA PHE A 145 11.01 6.11 -2.64
C PHE A 145 11.47 7.52 -3.02
N ARG A 146 10.68 8.57 -2.70
CA ARG A 146 11.13 9.96 -2.88
C ARG A 146 12.34 10.28 -1.99
N PRO A 147 13.20 11.24 -2.36
CA PRO A 147 14.42 11.58 -1.61
C PRO A 147 14.19 11.89 -0.12
N ALA A 148 13.08 12.54 0.23
CA ALA A 148 12.73 12.82 1.62
C ALA A 148 12.40 11.55 2.42
N ALA A 149 11.68 10.60 1.80
CA ALA A 149 11.37 9.31 2.41
C ALA A 149 12.64 8.45 2.53
N ASN A 150 13.49 8.42 1.50
CA ASN A 150 14.76 7.67 1.54
C ASN A 150 15.67 8.13 2.68
N ARG A 151 15.74 9.45 2.95
CA ARG A 151 16.49 9.99 4.09
C ARG A 151 15.92 9.54 5.43
N TYR A 152 14.59 9.48 5.54
CA TYR A 152 13.90 9.04 6.75
C TYR A 152 14.11 7.56 7.07
N PHE A 153 14.24 6.71 6.05
CA PHE A 153 14.44 5.27 6.22
C PHE A 153 15.91 4.84 6.34
N ARG A 154 16.87 5.76 6.20
CA ARG A 154 18.29 5.43 6.34
C ARG A 154 18.61 5.14 7.81
N PRO A 155 19.31 4.04 8.12
CA PRO A 155 19.89 3.84 9.44
C PRO A 155 20.75 5.05 9.81
N SER A 156 20.59 5.58 11.02
CA SER A 156 21.55 6.54 11.57
C SER A 156 22.80 5.74 11.91
N ALA A 157 23.89 6.01 11.18
CA ALA A 157 25.21 5.44 11.48
C ALA A 157 25.76 6.00 12.81
#